data_AF-F6DBT0-F1
#
_entry.id   AF-F6DBT0-F1
#
_cell.length_a   1.000
_cell.length_b   1.000
_cell.length_c   1.000
_cell.angle_alpha   90.00
_cell.angle_beta   90.00
_cell.angle_gamma   90.00
#
_symmetry.space_group_name_H-M   'P 1'
#
loop_
_entity.id
_entity.type
_entity.pdbx_description
1 polymer ?
#
loop_
_entity_poly.entity_id
_entity_poly.type
_entity_poly.pdbx_seq_one_letter_code
_entity_poly.pdbx_strand_id
1 'polypeptide(L)'
;MLKYYLKFDHFDAQLMREQVQAMRDILNAFSAGRLPASADSDADLKGYIASVLQGQVPSGAEHRLLQGAWALFPCVIADSDATTEFAVLPTFIALATLTQYLFAQKDNLHRQLDCVLAIKRGLDFVVRTRFKGNGYEGETQGLDYLSVFIQGRLPELLHYNPVFHPKASAAFDQAIARIKTRLAEGKTKGGWNSDYRSEYEAVIAQYQQAQKAYNSDAVPSLSFDAP
;
A
#
# COMPACT_ATOMS: atom_id res chain seq x y z
N MET A 1 -20.97 11.31 -2.77
CA MET A 1 -19.75 12.15 -2.62
C MET A 1 -18.63 11.39 -1.94
N LEU A 2 -17.58 11.13 -2.72
CA LEU A 2 -16.40 10.38 -2.33
C LEU A 2 -15.58 11.19 -1.31
N LYS A 3 -15.19 10.57 -0.19
CA LYS A 3 -14.32 11.23 0.80
C LYS A 3 -12.91 11.38 0.20
N TYR A 4 -12.41 12.62 0.13
CA TYR A 4 -11.04 12.93 -0.30
C TYR A 4 -10.02 12.43 0.72
N TYR A 5 -8.76 12.29 0.30
CA TYR A 5 -7.66 12.15 1.24
C TYR A 5 -7.53 13.42 2.08
N LEU A 6 -7.59 13.27 3.40
CA LEU A 6 -7.48 14.38 4.34
C LEU A 6 -6.28 14.16 5.26
N LYS A 7 -5.51 15.23 5.44
CA LYS A 7 -4.51 15.33 6.48
C LYS A 7 -5.09 16.21 7.58
N PHE A 8 -4.98 15.77 8.82
CA PHE A 8 -5.51 16.49 9.96
C PHE A 8 -4.43 17.40 10.54
N ASP A 9 -4.81 18.60 10.97
CA ASP A 9 -3.90 19.56 11.62
C ASP A 9 -3.62 19.20 13.09
N HIS A 10 -4.46 18.36 13.67
CA HIS A 10 -4.37 17.88 15.05
C HIS A 10 -4.57 16.37 15.11
N PHE A 11 -4.01 15.75 16.15
CA PHE A 11 -4.19 14.32 16.37
C PHE A 11 -5.61 14.03 16.87
N ASP A 12 -6.41 13.36 16.03
CA ASP A 12 -7.72 12.83 16.37
C ASP A 12 -7.80 11.37 15.88
N ALA A 13 -7.57 10.44 16.79
CA ALA A 13 -7.51 9.02 16.45
C ALA A 13 -8.82 8.49 15.88
N GLN A 14 -9.97 9.04 16.27
CA GLN A 14 -11.27 8.58 15.76
C GLN A 14 -11.42 9.00 14.29
N LEU A 15 -11.25 10.29 13.99
CA LEU A 15 -11.37 10.80 12.63
C LEU A 15 -10.32 10.18 11.70
N MET A 16 -9.10 9.94 12.20
CA MET A 16 -8.06 9.26 11.44
C MET A 16 -8.43 7.80 11.13
N ARG A 17 -9.00 7.05 12.09
CA ARG A 17 -9.49 5.69 11.84
C ARG A 17 -10.60 5.67 10.79
N GLU A 18 -11.54 6.60 10.89
CA GLU A 18 -12.61 6.75 9.89
C GLU A 18 -12.03 7.05 8.49
N GLN A 19 -10.97 7.85 8.42
CA GLN A 19 -10.26 8.12 7.17
C GLN A 19 -9.53 6.87 6.63
N VAL A 20 -8.83 6.13 7.48
CA VAL A 20 -8.17 4.86 7.08
C VAL A 20 -9.21 3.87 6.55
N GLN A 21 -10.34 3.73 7.23
CA GLN A 21 -11.42 2.85 6.77
C GLN A 21 -11.98 3.31 5.42
N ALA A 22 -12.22 4.60 5.24
CA ALA A 22 -12.66 5.14 3.95
C ALA A 22 -11.67 4.86 2.82
N MET A 23 -10.35 4.97 3.09
CA MET A 23 -9.31 4.61 2.12
C MET A 23 -9.36 3.12 1.76
N ARG A 24 -9.58 2.23 2.74
CA ARG A 24 -9.73 0.78 2.49
C ARG A 24 -10.96 0.45 1.68
N ASP A 25 -12.09 1.09 1.96
CA ASP A 25 -13.34 0.86 1.22
C ASP A 25 -13.17 1.21 -0.26
N ILE A 26 -12.43 2.29 -0.55
CA ILE A 26 -12.07 2.69 -1.91
C ILE A 26 -11.16 1.63 -2.57
N LEU A 27 -10.12 1.17 -1.88
CA LEU A 27 -9.24 0.11 -2.40
C LEU A 27 -10.02 -1.20 -2.67
N ASN A 28 -10.93 -1.57 -1.77
CA ASN A 28 -11.80 -2.75 -1.93
C ASN A 28 -12.69 -2.63 -3.16
N ALA A 29 -13.24 -1.44 -3.44
CA ALA A 29 -14.01 -1.20 -4.65
C ALA A 29 -13.14 -1.33 -5.91
N PHE A 30 -11.96 -0.69 -5.93
CA PHE A 30 -11.01 -0.77 -7.05
C PHE A 30 -10.58 -2.21 -7.36
N SER A 31 -10.19 -2.96 -6.32
CA SER A 31 -9.77 -4.35 -6.48
C SER A 31 -10.89 -5.28 -6.95
N ALA A 32 -12.16 -4.89 -6.73
CA ALA A 32 -13.33 -5.57 -7.27
C ALA A 32 -13.74 -5.08 -8.68
N GLY A 33 -12.96 -4.18 -9.31
CA GLY A 33 -13.29 -3.61 -10.62
C GLY A 33 -14.51 -2.69 -10.61
N ARG A 34 -14.85 -2.11 -9.45
CA ARG A 34 -16.03 -1.26 -9.26
C ARG A 34 -15.62 0.15 -8.80
N LEU A 35 -16.48 1.13 -9.07
CA LEU A 35 -16.37 2.42 -8.39
C LEU A 35 -16.79 2.27 -6.91
N PRO A 36 -16.17 3.03 -5.99
CA PRO A 36 -16.64 3.12 -4.61
C PRO A 36 -18.11 3.53 -4.59
N ALA A 37 -18.91 2.96 -3.67
CA ALA A 37 -20.34 3.28 -3.57
C ALA A 37 -20.63 4.78 -3.32
N SER A 38 -19.63 5.52 -2.83
CA SER A 38 -19.69 6.95 -2.58
C SER A 38 -19.27 7.81 -3.78
N ALA A 39 -18.71 7.22 -4.84
CA ALA A 39 -18.34 7.90 -6.08
C ALA A 39 -19.52 7.92 -7.04
N ASP A 40 -19.94 9.12 -7.44
CA ASP A 40 -21.08 9.34 -8.32
C ASP A 40 -20.62 9.42 -9.80
N SER A 41 -19.31 9.57 -10.05
CA SER A 41 -18.72 9.74 -11.38
C SER A 41 -17.21 9.41 -11.46
N ASP A 42 -16.68 9.29 -12.68
CA ASP A 42 -15.23 9.24 -12.96
C ASP A 42 -14.49 10.52 -12.51
N ALA A 43 -15.20 11.67 -12.49
CA ALA A 43 -14.65 12.93 -11.99
C ALA A 43 -14.37 12.88 -10.48
N ASP A 44 -15.24 12.23 -9.70
CA ASP A 44 -15.02 12.03 -8.27
C ASP A 44 -13.78 11.16 -8.02
N LEU A 45 -13.61 10.12 -8.83
CA LEU A 45 -12.44 9.25 -8.75
C LEU A 45 -11.15 10.02 -9.03
N LYS A 46 -11.12 10.79 -10.11
CA LYS A 46 -9.98 11.66 -10.44
C LYS A 46 -9.70 12.68 -9.34
N GLY A 47 -10.75 13.26 -8.75
CA GLY A 47 -10.64 14.15 -7.60
C GLY A 47 -10.01 13.48 -6.39
N TYR A 48 -10.44 12.26 -6.07
CA TYR A 48 -9.85 11.47 -4.99
C TYR A 48 -8.38 11.16 -5.26
N ILE A 49 -8.03 10.66 -6.46
CA ILE A 49 -6.63 10.39 -6.83
C ILE A 49 -5.78 11.66 -6.72
N ALA A 50 -6.28 12.81 -7.19
CA ALA A 50 -5.60 14.09 -7.04
C ALA A 50 -5.36 14.44 -5.56
N SER A 51 -6.35 14.23 -4.68
CA SER A 51 -6.17 14.46 -3.23
C SER A 51 -5.16 13.50 -2.60
N VAL A 52 -5.12 12.23 -3.04
CA VAL A 52 -4.10 11.27 -2.60
C VAL A 52 -2.73 11.78 -3.03
N LEU A 53 -2.53 12.17 -4.29
CA LEU A 53 -1.24 12.69 -4.77
C LEU A 53 -0.78 13.92 -3.98
N GLN A 54 -1.68 14.86 -3.70
CA GLN A 54 -1.38 16.06 -2.90
C GLN A 54 -1.09 15.74 -1.42
N GLY A 55 -1.67 14.65 -0.91
CA GLY A 55 -1.52 14.21 0.48
C GLY A 55 -0.18 13.59 0.84
N GLN A 56 0.66 13.28 -0.15
CA GLN A 56 1.96 12.66 0.09
C GLN A 56 2.93 13.64 0.75
N VAL A 57 3.64 13.20 1.78
CA VAL A 57 4.69 14.01 2.43
C VAL A 57 5.83 14.26 1.42
N PRO A 58 6.12 15.53 1.08
CA PRO A 58 7.07 15.84 0.02
C PRO A 58 8.52 15.54 0.42
N SER A 59 9.37 15.35 -0.59
CA SER A 59 10.82 15.31 -0.41
C SER A 59 11.31 16.64 0.19
N GLY A 60 12.23 16.57 1.16
CA GLY A 60 12.74 17.77 1.83
C GLY A 60 11.85 18.32 2.95
N ALA A 61 10.71 17.69 3.25
CA ALA A 61 9.95 17.99 4.46
C ALA A 61 10.85 17.88 5.70
N GLU A 62 10.61 18.75 6.69
CA GLU A 62 11.36 18.82 7.96
C GLU A 62 11.46 17.43 8.62
N HIS A 63 10.40 16.64 8.48
CA HIS A 63 10.31 15.30 9.01
C HIS A 63 10.77 14.23 8.02
N ARG A 64 12.10 14.06 7.93
CA ARG A 64 12.75 13.11 7.02
C ARG A 64 12.24 11.66 7.12
N LEU A 65 11.76 11.25 8.30
CA LEU A 65 11.26 9.90 8.53
C LEU A 65 9.96 9.60 7.78
N LEU A 66 9.10 10.60 7.57
CA LEU A 66 7.81 10.43 6.89
C LEU A 66 7.85 10.82 5.41
N GLN A 67 9.00 11.21 4.84
CA GLN A 67 9.08 11.55 3.42
C GLN A 67 8.57 10.41 2.53
N GLY A 68 7.68 10.73 1.59
CA GLY A 68 7.02 9.75 0.72
C GLY A 68 5.83 9.01 1.34
N ALA A 69 5.56 9.18 2.64
CA ALA A 69 4.40 8.59 3.31
C ALA A 69 3.11 9.38 3.03
N TRP A 70 1.98 8.73 3.26
CA TRP A 70 0.66 9.36 3.39
C TRP A 70 0.26 9.41 4.86
N ALA A 71 0.97 10.21 5.65
CA ALA A 71 0.65 10.39 7.07
C ALA A 71 -0.58 11.28 7.26
N LEU A 72 -1.49 10.86 8.15
CA LEU A 72 -2.73 11.59 8.45
C LEU A 72 -2.55 12.71 9.47
N PHE A 73 -1.39 12.81 10.12
CA PHE A 73 -1.10 13.82 11.15
C PHE A 73 0.10 14.70 10.79
N PRO A 74 0.23 15.92 11.37
CA PRO A 74 1.44 16.71 11.28
C PRO A 74 2.45 16.09 12.25
N CYS A 75 3.68 15.85 11.78
CA CYS A 75 4.65 14.90 12.32
C CYS A 75 5.31 15.31 13.67
N VAL A 76 4.56 15.97 14.54
CA VAL A 76 4.96 16.31 15.91
C VAL A 76 4.70 15.10 16.80
N ILE A 77 5.61 14.13 16.70
CA ILE A 77 5.81 12.99 17.61
C ILE A 77 4.50 12.28 18.01
N ALA A 78 3.98 11.50 17.09
CA ALA A 78 3.07 10.43 17.45
C ALA A 78 3.89 9.24 17.98
N ASP A 79 3.35 8.48 18.94
CA ASP A 79 3.98 7.26 19.43
C ASP A 79 4.15 6.21 18.30
N SER A 80 4.84 5.10 18.60
CA SER A 80 5.09 4.04 17.63
C SER A 80 3.80 3.47 17.02
N ASP A 81 2.73 3.45 17.80
CA ASP A 81 1.48 2.78 17.45
C ASP A 81 0.67 3.68 16.52
N ALA A 82 0.57 4.98 16.84
CA ALA A 82 -0.02 5.98 15.98
C ALA A 82 0.76 6.16 14.66
N THR A 83 2.10 6.05 14.69
CA THR A 83 2.89 6.05 13.44
C THR A 83 2.52 4.86 12.55
N THR A 84 2.33 3.70 13.16
CA THR A 84 1.95 2.47 12.47
C THR A 84 0.54 2.57 11.88
N GLU A 85 -0.43 2.99 12.70
CA GLU A 85 -1.85 3.07 12.35
C GLU A 85 -2.16 4.22 11.37
N PHE A 86 -1.51 5.39 11.55
CA PHE A 86 -1.88 6.64 10.86
C PHE A 86 -0.80 7.21 9.94
N ALA A 87 0.32 6.51 9.75
CA ALA A 87 1.30 6.84 8.69
C ALA A 87 1.73 5.63 7.86
N VAL A 88 2.05 4.50 8.49
CA VAL A 88 2.49 3.31 7.75
C VAL A 88 1.33 2.67 6.99
N LEU A 89 0.26 2.29 7.68
CA LEU A 89 -0.88 1.64 7.03
C LEU A 89 -1.51 2.51 5.92
N PRO A 90 -1.80 3.81 6.12
CA PRO A 90 -2.34 4.67 5.06
C PRO A 90 -1.41 4.75 3.85
N THR A 91 -0.09 4.68 4.05
CA THR A 91 0.88 4.63 2.94
C THR A 91 0.72 3.37 2.11
N PHE A 92 0.54 2.20 2.74
CA PHE A 92 0.26 0.97 2.01
C PHE A 92 -1.05 1.04 1.22
N ILE A 93 -2.11 1.58 1.82
CA ILE A 93 -3.41 1.72 1.16
C ILE A 93 -3.34 2.72 -0.01
N ALA A 94 -2.70 3.87 0.18
CA ALA A 94 -2.52 4.87 -0.88
C ALA A 94 -1.72 4.31 -2.06
N LEU A 95 -0.62 3.59 -1.79
CA LEU A 95 0.15 2.89 -2.82
C LEU A 95 -0.71 1.90 -3.59
N ALA A 96 -1.44 1.03 -2.88
CA ALA A 96 -2.30 0.03 -3.48
C ALA A 96 -3.37 0.66 -4.37
N THR A 97 -3.97 1.76 -3.92
CA THR A 97 -4.99 2.48 -4.69
C THR A 97 -4.41 3.17 -5.93
N LEU A 98 -3.26 3.83 -5.81
CA LEU A 98 -2.59 4.46 -6.96
C LEU A 98 -2.16 3.43 -8.00
N THR A 99 -1.67 2.26 -7.57
CA THR A 99 -1.31 1.17 -8.48
C THR A 99 -2.53 0.58 -9.18
N GLN A 100 -3.64 0.35 -8.47
CA GLN A 100 -4.90 -0.07 -9.09
C GLN A 100 -5.40 0.95 -10.12
N TYR A 101 -5.36 2.24 -9.78
CA TYR A 101 -5.73 3.30 -10.70
C TYR A 101 -4.84 3.35 -11.96
N LEU A 102 -3.52 3.17 -11.80
CA LEU A 102 -2.57 3.06 -12.92
C LEU A 102 -2.94 1.89 -13.86
N PHE A 103 -3.23 0.71 -13.31
CA PHE A 103 -3.64 -0.44 -14.12
C PHE A 103 -5.01 -0.29 -14.80
N ALA A 104 -5.92 0.48 -14.21
CA ALA A 104 -7.25 0.73 -14.78
C ALA A 104 -7.21 1.69 -16.00
N GLN A 105 -6.17 2.52 -16.12
CA GLN A 105 -6.07 3.61 -17.08
C GLN A 105 -5.07 3.31 -18.21
N LYS A 106 -5.16 2.11 -18.78
CA LYS A 106 -4.18 1.52 -19.72
C LYS A 106 -3.81 2.42 -20.91
N ASP A 107 -4.68 3.33 -21.31
CA ASP A 107 -4.53 4.13 -22.54
C ASP A 107 -3.89 5.52 -22.32
N ASN A 108 -3.49 5.88 -21.10
CA ASN A 108 -3.03 7.25 -20.79
C ASN A 108 -1.78 7.34 -19.88
N LEU A 109 -0.81 6.42 -20.03
CA LEU A 109 0.39 6.38 -19.17
C LEU A 109 1.15 7.71 -19.05
N HIS A 110 1.32 8.45 -20.16
CA HIS A 110 2.05 9.72 -20.15
C HIS A 110 1.37 10.80 -19.29
N ARG A 111 0.06 10.69 -19.04
CA ARG A 111 -0.69 11.59 -18.13
C ARG A 111 -0.66 11.11 -16.67
N GLN A 112 0.07 10.03 -16.37
CA GLN A 112 0.14 9.41 -15.05
C GLN A 112 1.54 9.44 -14.42
N LEU A 113 2.44 10.27 -14.96
CA LEU A 113 3.79 10.46 -14.42
C LEU A 113 3.75 10.80 -12.92
N ASP A 114 2.80 11.64 -12.48
CA ASP A 114 2.65 11.98 -11.07
C ASP A 114 2.31 10.77 -10.18
N CYS A 115 1.45 9.86 -10.67
CA CYS A 115 1.16 8.61 -9.98
C CYS A 115 2.40 7.73 -9.89
N VAL A 116 3.14 7.58 -10.99
CA VAL A 116 4.39 6.80 -11.02
C VAL A 116 5.41 7.35 -10.03
N LEU A 117 5.63 8.66 -10.02
CA LEU A 117 6.57 9.32 -9.11
C LEU A 117 6.10 9.20 -7.65
N ALA A 118 4.80 9.36 -7.39
CA ALA A 118 4.24 9.19 -6.05
C ALA A 118 4.39 7.74 -5.56
N ILE A 119 4.13 6.75 -6.41
CA ILE A 119 4.33 5.32 -6.09
C ILE A 119 5.79 5.07 -5.75
N LYS A 120 6.76 5.55 -6.55
CA LYS A 120 8.20 5.38 -6.26
C LYS A 120 8.57 5.96 -4.88
N ARG A 121 8.14 7.19 -4.57
CA ARG A 121 8.39 7.80 -3.25
C ARG A 121 7.73 7.03 -2.10
N GLY A 122 6.54 6.49 -2.30
CA GLY A 122 5.88 5.64 -1.32
C GLY A 122 6.60 4.32 -1.10
N LEU A 123 7.12 3.71 -2.16
CA LEU A 123 7.93 2.49 -2.07
C LEU A 123 9.24 2.70 -1.31
N ASP A 124 9.89 3.86 -1.46
CA ASP A 124 11.04 4.25 -0.63
C ASP A 124 10.68 4.28 0.87
N PHE A 125 9.47 4.78 1.21
CA PHE A 125 8.96 4.71 2.57
C PHE A 125 8.71 3.25 3.02
N VAL A 126 8.00 2.46 2.24
CA VAL A 126 7.68 1.05 2.57
C VAL A 126 8.93 0.21 2.78
N VAL A 127 9.98 0.37 1.97
CA VAL A 127 11.24 -0.36 2.13
C VAL A 127 11.87 -0.12 3.51
N ARG A 128 11.76 1.09 4.06
CA ARG A 128 12.27 1.40 5.41
C ARG A 128 11.53 0.63 6.50
N THR A 129 10.23 0.37 6.30
CA THR A 129 9.41 -0.43 7.23
C THR A 129 9.67 -1.94 7.13
N ARG A 130 10.25 -2.41 6.00
CA ARG A 130 10.53 -3.82 5.71
C ARG A 130 9.31 -4.74 5.84
N PHE A 131 8.10 -4.22 5.63
CA PHE A 131 6.84 -4.97 5.81
C PHE A 131 6.75 -5.59 7.22
N LYS A 132 7.13 -4.82 8.23
CA LYS A 132 7.00 -5.18 9.65
C LYS A 132 6.12 -4.15 10.34
N GLY A 133 5.19 -4.63 11.16
CA GLY A 133 4.53 -3.79 12.15
C GLY A 133 5.39 -3.59 13.39
N ASN A 134 4.82 -2.94 14.39
CA ASN A 134 5.49 -2.60 15.65
C ASN A 134 4.73 -3.16 16.85
N GLY A 135 5.44 -3.32 17.97
CA GLY A 135 4.82 -3.68 19.25
C GLY A 135 4.18 -5.07 19.30
N TYR A 136 3.16 -5.20 20.14
CA TYR A 136 2.44 -6.46 20.41
C TYR A 136 1.78 -7.02 19.14
N GLU A 137 1.21 -6.15 18.31
CA GLU A 137 0.47 -6.49 17.09
C GLU A 137 1.34 -6.49 15.83
N GLY A 138 2.66 -6.39 15.97
CA GLY A 138 3.55 -6.13 14.85
C GLY A 138 3.55 -7.22 13.76
N GLU A 139 3.27 -8.47 14.13
CA GLU A 139 3.13 -9.57 13.17
C GLU A 139 1.81 -9.43 12.37
N THR A 140 0.67 -9.24 13.03
CA THR A 140 -0.63 -9.01 12.38
C THR A 140 -0.59 -7.81 11.44
N GLN A 141 -0.04 -6.69 11.91
CA GLN A 141 0.12 -5.47 11.11
C GLN A 141 1.01 -5.71 9.88
N GLY A 142 2.13 -6.43 10.05
CA GLY A 142 3.01 -6.79 8.93
C GLY A 142 2.32 -7.65 7.86
N LEU A 143 1.45 -8.59 8.29
CA LEU A 143 0.66 -9.42 7.39
C LEU A 143 -0.42 -8.61 6.67
N ASP A 144 -1.08 -7.69 7.36
CA ASP A 144 -2.04 -6.76 6.76
C ASP A 144 -1.37 -5.85 5.71
N TYR A 145 -0.16 -5.34 5.99
CA TYR A 145 0.62 -4.59 4.99
C TYR A 145 0.89 -5.39 3.72
N LEU A 146 1.28 -6.66 3.87
CA LEU A 146 1.50 -7.55 2.74
C LEU A 146 0.19 -7.81 1.98
N SER A 147 -0.91 -8.03 2.70
CA SER A 147 -2.22 -8.25 2.10
C SER A 147 -2.69 -7.05 1.27
N VAL A 148 -2.57 -5.82 1.82
CA VAL A 148 -2.87 -4.57 1.10
C VAL A 148 -1.95 -4.40 -0.11
N PHE A 149 -0.65 -4.70 0.04
CA PHE A 149 0.31 -4.61 -1.06
C PHE A 149 -0.04 -5.56 -2.21
N ILE A 150 -0.43 -6.80 -1.91
CA ILE A 150 -0.89 -7.78 -2.89
C ILE A 150 -2.21 -7.34 -3.52
N GLN A 151 -3.18 -6.89 -2.71
CA GLN A 151 -4.47 -6.40 -3.19
C GLN A 151 -4.33 -5.21 -4.15
N GLY A 152 -3.32 -4.35 -3.93
CA GLY A 152 -2.99 -3.23 -4.80
C GLY A 152 -2.33 -3.59 -6.13
N ARG A 153 -2.06 -4.87 -6.40
CA ARG A 153 -1.30 -5.34 -7.58
C ARG A 153 0.13 -4.78 -7.64
N LEU A 154 0.70 -4.35 -6.51
CA LEU A 154 2.11 -3.94 -6.47
C LEU A 154 3.08 -5.07 -6.81
N PRO A 155 2.86 -6.34 -6.39
CA PRO A 155 3.70 -7.45 -6.85
C PRO A 155 3.68 -7.62 -8.36
N GLU A 156 2.54 -7.38 -9.02
CA GLU A 156 2.42 -7.41 -10.48
C GLU A 156 3.28 -6.31 -11.12
N LEU A 157 3.13 -5.07 -10.64
CA LEU A 157 3.90 -3.93 -11.10
C LEU A 157 5.41 -4.20 -11.02
N LEU A 158 5.87 -4.73 -9.88
CA LEU A 158 7.28 -5.04 -9.64
C LEU A 158 7.76 -6.27 -10.44
N HIS A 159 6.90 -7.27 -10.65
CA HIS A 159 7.23 -8.45 -11.44
C HIS A 159 7.48 -8.10 -12.91
N TYR A 160 6.59 -7.33 -13.53
CA TYR A 160 6.74 -6.93 -14.93
C TYR A 160 7.76 -5.80 -15.12
N ASN A 161 8.05 -5.03 -14.08
CA ASN A 161 8.97 -3.90 -14.14
C ASN A 161 9.99 -3.97 -12.99
N PRO A 162 10.91 -4.94 -12.99
CA PRO A 162 11.86 -5.14 -11.89
C PRO A 162 12.77 -3.93 -11.64
N VAL A 163 13.02 -3.13 -12.68
CA VAL A 163 13.79 -1.88 -12.60
C VAL A 163 13.00 -0.70 -12.02
N PHE A 164 11.68 -0.82 -11.88
CA PHE A 164 10.82 0.25 -11.37
C PHE A 164 11.21 0.65 -9.94
N HIS A 165 11.44 -0.34 -9.08
CA HIS A 165 11.92 -0.14 -7.72
C HIS A 165 12.58 -1.41 -7.13
N PRO A 166 13.84 -1.71 -7.49
CA PRO A 166 14.50 -2.99 -7.16
C PRO A 166 14.53 -3.31 -5.66
N LYS A 167 14.72 -2.29 -4.82
CA LYS A 167 14.74 -2.45 -3.35
C LYS A 167 13.38 -2.89 -2.79
N ALA A 168 12.28 -2.46 -3.39
CA ALA A 168 10.93 -2.85 -2.95
C ALA A 168 10.63 -4.28 -3.38
N SER A 169 11.01 -4.66 -4.60
CA SER A 169 10.92 -6.06 -5.06
C SER A 169 11.65 -6.98 -4.11
N ALA A 170 12.93 -6.71 -3.82
CA ALA A 170 13.72 -7.52 -2.91
C ALA A 170 13.13 -7.58 -1.49
N ALA A 171 12.63 -6.45 -0.97
CA ALA A 171 12.01 -6.41 0.36
C ALA A 171 10.71 -7.24 0.42
N PHE A 172 9.88 -7.18 -0.62
CA PHE A 172 8.66 -7.96 -0.73
C PHE A 172 8.97 -9.46 -0.84
N ASP A 173 9.91 -9.84 -1.71
CA ASP A 173 10.33 -11.24 -1.89
C ASP A 173 10.87 -11.83 -0.59
N GLN A 174 11.68 -11.07 0.16
CA GLN A 174 12.17 -11.47 1.47
C GLN A 174 11.03 -11.66 2.49
N ALA A 175 10.02 -10.79 2.46
CA ALA A 175 8.87 -10.90 3.36
C ALA A 175 8.04 -12.17 3.06
N ILE A 176 7.77 -12.45 1.79
CA ILE A 176 7.06 -13.68 1.37
C ILE A 176 7.89 -14.93 1.69
N ALA A 177 9.19 -14.91 1.40
CA ALA A 177 10.09 -16.02 1.72
C ALA A 177 10.11 -16.33 3.23
N ARG A 178 10.16 -15.29 4.07
CA ARG A 178 10.10 -15.42 5.53
C ARG A 178 8.82 -16.14 5.98
N ILE A 179 7.65 -15.79 5.43
CA ILE A 179 6.37 -16.44 5.77
C ILE A 179 6.40 -17.91 5.34
N LYS A 180 6.85 -18.21 4.12
CA LYS A 180 6.95 -19.59 3.62
C LYS A 180 7.87 -20.45 4.48
N THR A 181 9.05 -19.94 4.85
CA THR A 181 9.98 -20.64 5.74
C THR A 181 9.36 -20.90 7.11
N ARG A 182 8.70 -19.91 7.71
CA ARG A 182 8.02 -20.07 9.00
C ARG A 182 6.94 -21.15 8.98
N LEU A 183 6.12 -21.17 7.92
CA LEU A 183 5.12 -22.22 7.72
C LEU A 183 5.77 -23.61 7.57
N ALA A 184 6.79 -23.74 6.73
CA ALA A 184 7.48 -25.01 6.46
C ALA A 184 8.17 -25.57 7.72
N GLU A 185 8.72 -24.70 8.57
CA GLU A 185 9.39 -25.08 9.82
C GLU A 185 8.42 -25.23 11.00
N GLY A 186 7.12 -24.97 10.81
CA GLY A 186 6.13 -24.94 11.89
C GLY A 186 6.31 -23.77 12.88
N LYS A 187 7.20 -22.81 12.60
CA LYS A 187 7.52 -21.64 13.44
C LYS A 187 6.49 -20.52 13.23
N THR A 188 5.26 -20.82 13.60
CA THR A 188 4.06 -19.98 13.37
C THR A 188 3.68 -19.13 14.57
N LYS A 189 4.31 -19.38 15.73
CA LYS A 189 4.08 -18.62 16.96
C LYS A 189 4.94 -17.37 17.04
N GLY A 190 4.33 -16.24 17.37
CA GLY A 190 5.04 -14.97 17.60
C GLY A 190 5.60 -14.83 19.02
N GLY A 191 6.14 -13.65 19.34
CA GLY A 191 6.79 -13.36 20.62
C GLY A 191 5.89 -13.51 21.86
N TRP A 192 4.56 -13.50 21.67
CA TRP A 192 3.56 -13.67 22.72
C TRP A 192 2.81 -15.00 22.66
N ASN A 193 3.40 -16.01 21.98
CA ASN A 193 2.85 -17.37 21.82
C ASN A 193 1.51 -17.44 21.04
N SER A 194 0.99 -16.31 20.53
CA SER A 194 -0.07 -16.28 19.52
C SER A 194 0.37 -17.04 18.27
N ASP A 195 -0.49 -17.92 17.76
CA ASP A 195 -0.25 -18.70 16.54
C ASP A 195 -0.83 -17.95 15.34
N TYR A 196 0.04 -17.58 14.39
CA TYR A 196 -0.29 -16.82 13.18
C TYR A 196 -0.39 -17.70 11.93
N ARG A 197 -0.49 -19.03 12.09
CA ARG A 197 -0.52 -19.97 10.96
C ARG A 197 -1.60 -19.62 9.94
N SER A 198 -2.83 -19.36 10.40
CA SER A 198 -3.96 -19.06 9.51
C SER A 198 -3.73 -17.79 8.68
N GLU A 199 -3.15 -16.76 9.29
CA GLU A 199 -2.89 -15.48 8.67
C GLU A 199 -1.73 -15.59 7.68
N TYR A 200 -0.70 -16.38 8.01
CA TYR A 200 0.38 -16.74 7.09
C TYR A 200 -0.16 -17.49 5.86
N GLU A 201 -0.98 -18.51 6.07
CA GLU A 201 -1.60 -19.29 5.00
C GLU A 201 -2.48 -18.40 4.11
N ALA A 202 -3.26 -17.48 4.70
CA ALA A 202 -4.09 -16.54 3.97
C ALA A 202 -3.27 -15.61 3.06
N VAL A 203 -2.19 -15.00 3.58
CA VAL A 203 -1.31 -14.13 2.77
C VAL A 203 -0.64 -14.92 1.64
N ILE A 204 -0.18 -16.15 1.89
CA ILE A 204 0.43 -16.98 0.84
C ILE A 204 -0.60 -17.39 -0.22
N ALA A 205 -1.81 -17.76 0.18
CA ALA A 205 -2.90 -18.09 -0.75
C ALA A 205 -3.25 -16.88 -1.62
N GLN A 206 -3.39 -15.70 -1.01
CA GLN A 206 -3.64 -14.44 -1.72
C GLN A 206 -2.52 -14.14 -2.73
N TYR A 207 -1.25 -14.27 -2.31
CA TYR A 207 -0.10 -14.06 -3.19
C TYR A 207 -0.09 -15.03 -4.38
N GLN A 208 -0.32 -16.33 -4.13
CA GLN A 208 -0.35 -17.34 -5.19
C GLN A 208 -1.50 -17.12 -6.17
N GLN A 209 -2.68 -16.73 -5.68
CA GLN A 209 -3.81 -16.37 -6.53
C GLN A 209 -3.46 -15.17 -7.42
N ALA A 210 -2.81 -14.16 -6.84
CA ALA A 210 -2.38 -12.98 -7.57
C ALA A 210 -1.34 -13.33 -8.66
N GLN A 211 -0.32 -14.12 -8.33
CA GLN A 211 0.67 -14.61 -9.30
C GLN A 211 0.03 -15.37 -10.48
N LYS A 212 -0.98 -16.21 -10.21
CA LYS A 212 -1.71 -16.93 -11.26
C LYS A 212 -2.43 -15.96 -12.20
N ALA A 213 -3.10 -14.95 -11.65
CA ALA A 213 -3.82 -13.94 -12.43
C ALA A 213 -2.87 -13.16 -13.35
N TYR A 214 -1.70 -12.76 -12.84
CA TYR A 214 -0.69 -12.06 -13.64
C TYR A 214 -0.20 -12.95 -14.79
N ASN A 215 0.17 -14.20 -14.51
CA ASN A 215 0.67 -15.11 -15.55
C ASN A 215 -0.37 -15.48 -16.62
N SER A 216 -1.68 -15.31 -16.34
CA SER A 216 -2.75 -15.54 -17.32
C SER A 216 -3.13 -14.28 -18.11
N ASP A 217 -2.91 -13.09 -17.56
CA ASP A 217 -3.22 -11.84 -18.23
C ASP A 217 -2.06 -11.44 -19.16
N ALA A 218 -2.34 -11.18 -20.43
CA ALA A 218 -1.41 -10.49 -21.32
C ALA A 218 -1.34 -9.01 -20.91
N VAL A 219 -0.62 -8.72 -19.82
CA VAL A 219 -0.49 -7.36 -19.30
C VAL A 219 0.48 -6.59 -20.19
N PRO A 220 0.09 -5.42 -20.73
CA PRO A 220 1.02 -4.57 -21.47
C PRO A 220 2.19 -4.22 -20.56
N SER A 221 3.43 -4.45 -21.01
CA SER A 221 4.60 -3.91 -20.33
C SER A 221 4.38 -2.41 -20.17
N LEU A 222 4.26 -1.94 -18.93
CA LEU A 222 4.22 -0.51 -18.64
C LEU A 222 5.62 0.02 -18.95
N SER A 223 5.87 0.43 -20.20
CA SER A 223 7.15 1.09 -20.52
C SER A 223 7.17 2.41 -19.77
N PHE A 224 8.06 2.47 -18.78
CA PHE A 224 8.34 3.66 -17.99
C PHE A 224 9.54 4.43 -18.57
N ASP A 225 9.90 4.17 -19.83
CA ASP A 225 10.99 4.86 -20.51
C ASP A 225 10.59 6.34 -20.63
N ALA A 226 11.28 7.20 -19.88
CA ALA A 226 11.18 8.63 -20.05
C ALA A 226 11.79 9.02 -21.41
N PRO A 227 11.29 10.05 -22.10
CA PRO A 227 11.95 10.62 -23.27
C PRO A 227 13.36 11.16 -22.94
#